data_AF-A0A966EWA8-F1
#
_entry.id   AF-A0A966EWA8-F1
#
_cell.length_a   1.000
_cell.length_b   1.000
_cell.length_c   1.000
_cell.angle_alpha   90.00
_cell.angle_beta   90.00
_cell.angle_gamma   90.00
#
_symmetry.space_group_name_H-M   'P 1'
#
loop_
_entity.id
_entity.type
_entity.pdbx_description
1 polymer ?
#
loop_
_entity_poly.entity_id
_entity_poly.type
_entity_poly.pdbx_seq_one_letter_code
_entity_poly.pdbx_strand_id
1 'polypeptide(L)' 'MKPILQSAVAECGLACLAMVASHHGHAAGLRELRQRFPLSLKGASLARLIDVAGKL' A
#
# COMPACT_ATOMS: atom_id res chain seq x y z
N MET A 1 1.33 15.49 -0.81
CA MET A 1 0.98 14.09 -1.15
C MET A 1 0.77 14.01 -2.66
N LYS A 2 1.57 13.22 -3.39
CA LYS A 2 1.38 13.00 -4.84
C LYS A 2 0.49 11.77 -5.05
N PRO A 3 -0.42 11.77 -6.04
CA PRO A 3 -1.22 10.59 -6.34
C PRO A 3 -0.33 9.44 -6.80
N ILE A 4 -0.57 8.24 -6.25
CA ILE A 4 0.03 6.99 -6.71
C ILE A 4 -1.07 6.19 -7.42
N LEU A 5 -0.82 5.86 -8.68
CA LEU A 5 -1.79 5.16 -9.52
C LEU A 5 -1.70 3.65 -9.28
N GLN A 6 -2.82 3.06 -8.86
CA GLN A 6 -2.99 1.62 -8.78
C GLN A 6 -3.21 1.01 -10.17
N SER A 7 -2.68 -0.20 -10.39
CA SER A 7 -2.89 -0.94 -11.65
C SER A 7 -4.04 -1.94 -11.53
N ALA A 8 -4.39 -2.36 -10.32
CA ALA A 8 -5.49 -3.27 -10.03
C ALA A 8 -6.39 -2.74 -8.92
N VAL A 9 -7.68 -3.09 -8.96
CA VAL A 9 -8.68 -2.68 -7.95
C VAL A 9 -8.27 -3.13 -6.54
N ALA A 10 -7.69 -4.33 -6.42
CA ALA A 10 -7.23 -4.90 -5.17
C ALA A 10 -6.19 -4.03 -4.42
N GLU A 11 -5.49 -3.15 -5.13
CA GLU A 11 -4.31 -2.44 -4.62
C GLU A 11 -4.62 -1.11 -3.94
N CYS A 12 -5.88 -0.67 -3.96
CA CYS A 12 -6.26 0.64 -3.45
C CYS A 12 -5.75 0.93 -2.04
N GLY A 13 -5.84 -0.05 -1.13
CA GLY A 13 -5.31 0.08 0.22
C GLY A 13 -3.79 0.25 0.28
N LEU A 14 -3.03 -0.51 -0.52
CA LEU A 14 -1.56 -0.37 -0.59
C LEU A 14 -1.14 0.94 -1.27
N ALA A 15 -1.90 1.39 -2.28
CA ALA A 15 -1.64 2.68 -2.93
C ALA A 15 -1.83 3.83 -1.92
N CYS A 16 -2.89 3.78 -1.10
CA CYS A 16 -3.10 4.72 -0.01
C CYS A 16 -1.96 4.71 1.01
N LEU A 17 -1.54 3.52 1.47
CA LEU A 17 -0.41 3.40 2.39
C LEU A 17 0.88 3.97 1.78
N ALA A 18 1.18 3.66 0.52
CA ALA A 18 2.34 4.21 -0.18
C ALA A 18 2.31 5.74 -0.24
N MET A 19 1.14 6.35 -0.50
CA MET A 19 0.99 7.81 -0.54
C MET A 19 1.22 8.46 0.83
N VAL A 20 0.66 7.87 1.89
CA VAL A 20 0.83 8.36 3.27
C VAL A 20 2.28 8.17 3.73
N ALA A 21 2.86 6.99 3.55
CA ALA A 21 4.24 6.69 3.90
C ALA A 21 5.22 7.63 3.19
N SER A 22 5.03 7.85 1.89
CA SER A 22 5.82 8.81 1.11
C SER A 22 5.71 10.24 1.63
N HIS A 23 4.53 10.64 2.12
CA HIS A 23 4.34 11.96 2.72
C HIS A 23 5.14 12.13 4.02
N HIS A 24 5.33 11.05 4.78
CA HIS A 24 6.13 11.02 6.00
C HIS A 24 7.62 10.71 5.76
N GLY A 25 8.08 10.68 4.50
CA GLY A 25 9.49 10.45 4.16
C GLY A 25 9.91 8.98 4.08
N HIS A 26 8.98 8.03 4.23
CA HIS A 26 9.25 6.60 4.00
C HIS A 26 9.22 6.33 2.50
N ALA A 27 10.31 5.79 1.96
CA ALA A 27 10.43 5.43 0.54
C ALA A 27 9.72 4.12 0.21
N ALA A 28 8.42 4.01 0.54
CA ALA A 28 7.60 2.82 0.35
C ALA A 28 6.71 2.97 -0.89
N GLY A 29 7.24 2.59 -2.06
CA GLY A 29 6.49 2.66 -3.32
C GLY A 29 5.49 1.52 -3.48
N LEU A 30 4.41 1.73 -4.24
CA LEU A 30 3.38 0.70 -4.48
C LEU A 30 3.94 -0.61 -5.04
N ARG A 31 4.96 -0.55 -5.92
CA ARG A 31 5.63 -1.74 -6.45
C ARG A 31 6.29 -2.56 -5.35
N GLU A 32 7.00 -1.90 -4.44
CA GLU A 32 7.68 -2.56 -3.32
C GLU A 32 6.65 -3.16 -2.35
N LEU A 33 5.62 -2.40 -1.99
CA LEU A 33 4.56 -2.89 -1.11
C LEU A 33 3.81 -4.08 -1.70
N ARG A 34 3.53 -4.07 -3.00
CA ARG A 34 2.93 -5.21 -3.71
C ARG A 34 3.80 -6.47 -3.62
N GLN A 35 5.12 -6.32 -3.71
CA GLN A 35 6.07 -7.44 -3.62
C GLN A 35 6.20 -7.97 -2.19
N ARG A 36 6.28 -7.08 -1.19
CA ARG A 36 6.41 -7.45 0.23
C ARG A 36 5.10 -7.98 0.82
N PHE A 37 3.97 -7.47 0.34
CA PHE A 37 2.64 -7.76 0.88
C PHE A 37 1.68 -8.13 -0.25
N PRO A 38 1.81 -9.36 -0.81
CA PRO A 38 0.94 -9.81 -1.88
C PRO A 38 -0.53 -9.76 -1.46
N LEU A 39 -1.38 -9.32 -2.38
CA LEU A 39 -2.81 -9.16 -2.19
C LEU A 39 -3.58 -10.25 -2.91
N SER A 40 -4.73 -10.61 -2.35
CA SER A 40 -5.71 -11.43 -3.06
C SER A 40 -6.46 -10.60 -4.11
N LEU A 41 -7.20 -11.25 -5.01
CA LEU A 41 -8.12 -10.57 -5.92
C LEU A 41 -9.21 -9.74 -5.19
N LYS A 42 -9.50 -10.07 -3.92
CA LYS A 42 -10.43 -9.31 -3.07
C LYS A 42 -9.78 -8.08 -2.41
N GLY A 43 -8.48 -7.85 -2.62
CA GLY A 43 -7.73 -6.79 -1.95
C GLY A 43 -7.29 -7.16 -0.53
N ALA A 44 -7.15 -6.14 0.31
CA ALA A 44 -6.80 -6.25 1.73
C ALA A 44 -7.93 -5.72 2.63
N SER A 45 -8.15 -6.41 3.74
CA SER A 45 -8.97 -5.88 4.84
C SER A 45 -8.25 -4.74 5.56
N LEU A 46 -9.00 -3.93 6.30
CA LEU A 46 -8.42 -2.86 7.12
C LEU A 46 -7.41 -3.40 8.15
N ALA A 47 -7.73 -4.50 8.82
CA ALA A 47 -6.82 -5.15 9.77
C ALA A 47 -5.48 -5.51 9.11
N ARG A 48 -5.51 -6.03 7.87
CA ARG A 48 -4.29 -6.32 7.12
C ARG A 48 -3.52 -5.05 6.77
N LEU A 49 -4.19 -3.94 6.44
CA LEU A 49 -3.52 -2.67 6.16
C LEU A 49 -2.82 -2.10 7.39
N ILE A 50 -3.40 -2.27 8.58
CA ILE A 50 -2.75 -1.90 9.85
C ILE A 50 -1.48 -2.72 10.08
N ASP A 51 -1.54 -4.05 9.88
CA ASP A 51 -0.36 -4.92 9.99
C ASP A 51 0.75 -4.54 9.00
N VAL A 52 0.37 -4.15 7.78
CA VAL A 52 1.32 -3.68 6.76
C VAL A 52 1.94 -2.35 7.19
N ALA A 53 1.13 -1.39 7.63
CA ALA A 53 1.60 -0.08 8.07
C ALA A 53 2.59 -0.17 9.24
N GLY A 54 2.36 -1.08 10.20
CA GLY A 54 3.29 -1.33 11.30
C GLY A 54 4.64 -1.97 10.89
N LYS A 55 4.80 -2.37 9.62
CA LYS A 55 6.02 -2.96 9.05
C LYS A 55 6.68 -2.07 7.99
N LEU A 56 6.19 -0.84 7.82
CA LEU A 56 6.80 0.22 7.00
C LEU A 56 7.92 0.93 7.75
#